data_AF-A0A023FLA1-F1
#
_entry.id   AF-A0A023FLA1-F1
#
_cell.length_a   1.000
_cell.length_b   1.000
_cell.length_c   1.000
_cell.angle_alpha   90.00
_cell.angle_beta   90.00
_cell.angle_gamma   90.00
#
_symmetry.space_group_name_H-M   'P 1'
#
loop_
_entity.id
_entity.type
_entity.pdbx_description
1 polymer ?
#
loop_
_entity_poly.entity_id
_entity_poly.type
_entity_poly.pdbx_seq_one_letter_code
_entity_poly.pdbx_strand_id
1 'polypeptide(L)'
;MADTAPAAAIFGLKMGAALFLWIVLGLLCCSRADGYAEASASAAASGSSVEPDVGHFQPMVALLCGHGRLSNQYLSESQRWVSDPDPKAICTREKLSILEYCRKVYPKRDIRNIVESSRYYRLDGWCKAGQRCASGEGSAHWVKPYRCLEGDFQSDALLVPEHCLFDHIHNQSVCQSFDEWNRTAAQSCRGRAMRLRSFAMLLPCGVDIFSGVEFVCCPPATATTADRESQGKDTSSEDDYDDDYSDEDDDDEDTTTTSTTTTTTT
;
A
#
# COMPACT_ATOMS: atom_id res chain seq x y z
N MET A 1 8.56 61.55 -73.86
CA MET A 1 8.40 62.83 -73.16
C MET A 1 6.93 62.92 -72.75
N ALA A 2 6.65 63.23 -71.48
CA ALA A 2 5.29 63.35 -70.89
C ALA A 2 4.46 62.03 -70.88
N ASP A 3 3.60 61.71 -69.90
CA ASP A 3 3.45 62.27 -68.54
C ASP A 3 2.65 61.35 -67.59
N THR A 4 2.68 61.68 -66.29
CA THR A 4 1.68 61.39 -65.23
C THR A 4 1.36 59.96 -64.71
N ALA A 5 1.18 59.88 -63.38
CA ALA A 5 0.56 58.80 -62.59
C ALA A 5 -0.99 59.01 -62.48
N PRO A 6 -1.82 58.43 -61.56
CA PRO A 6 -1.61 57.93 -60.18
C PRO A 6 -1.99 56.42 -60.06
N ALA A 7 -2.34 55.76 -58.94
CA ALA A 7 -2.64 56.15 -57.55
C ALA A 7 -2.33 55.02 -56.53
N ALA A 8 -2.61 55.25 -55.25
CA ALA A 8 -2.54 54.26 -54.16
C ALA A 8 -3.94 53.92 -53.60
N ALA A 9 -4.06 52.79 -52.87
CA ALA A 9 -5.24 52.45 -52.06
C ALA A 9 -4.82 52.19 -50.60
N ILE A 10 -5.54 52.80 -49.66
CA ILE A 10 -5.21 52.86 -48.23
C ILE A 10 -6.24 52.06 -47.41
N PHE A 11 -5.81 51.46 -46.30
CA PHE A 11 -6.67 50.78 -45.34
C PHE A 11 -7.76 51.70 -44.74
N GLY A 12 -9.02 51.31 -44.87
CA GLY A 12 -10.16 51.99 -44.26
C GLY A 12 -10.42 51.55 -42.83
N LEU A 13 -10.04 52.38 -41.85
CA LEU A 13 -10.36 52.22 -40.44
C LEU A 13 -11.80 52.68 -40.16
N LYS A 14 -12.53 52.02 -39.25
CA LYS A 14 -13.76 52.57 -38.64
C LYS A 14 -13.76 52.39 -37.12
N MET A 15 -13.83 53.53 -36.42
CA MET A 15 -13.90 53.68 -34.96
C MET A 15 -15.08 54.60 -34.60
N GLY A 16 -15.60 54.45 -33.37
CA GLY A 16 -16.74 55.21 -32.84
C GLY A 16 -18.08 54.48 -33.00
N ALA A 17 -19.00 54.49 -32.04
CA ALA A 17 -19.07 55.10 -30.70
C ALA A 17 -19.96 54.18 -29.80
N ALA A 18 -20.18 54.37 -28.50
CA ALA A 18 -19.99 55.54 -27.65
C ALA A 18 -19.76 55.15 -26.17
N LEU A 19 -18.91 55.92 -25.48
CA LEU A 19 -19.00 56.12 -24.03
C LEU A 19 -20.34 56.81 -23.72
N PHE A 20 -21.10 56.36 -22.71
CA PHE A 20 -21.98 57.16 -21.81
C PHE A 20 -22.94 56.26 -21.01
N LEU A 21 -22.45 55.51 -20.01
CA LEU A 21 -23.25 55.12 -18.82
C LEU A 21 -22.39 54.58 -17.66
N TRP A 22 -21.37 55.33 -17.26
CA TRP A 22 -20.83 55.23 -15.89
C TRP A 22 -21.42 56.40 -15.10
N ILE A 23 -21.70 56.19 -13.81
CA ILE A 23 -22.39 57.14 -12.88
C ILE A 23 -23.92 57.25 -13.11
N VAL A 24 -24.71 56.23 -12.71
CA VAL A 24 -25.83 56.31 -11.73
C VAL A 24 -26.24 54.88 -11.33
N LEU A 25 -25.48 54.23 -10.43
CA LEU A 25 -26.03 53.17 -9.53
C LEU A 25 -25.11 52.94 -8.31
N GLY A 26 -24.61 54.03 -7.72
CA GLY A 26 -23.90 53.99 -6.45
C GLY A 26 -24.85 54.35 -5.30
N LEU A 27 -24.78 53.59 -4.21
CA LEU A 27 -25.57 53.71 -2.96
C LEU A 27 -27.08 53.43 -3.07
N LEU A 28 -27.46 52.18 -2.79
CA LEU A 28 -28.55 51.95 -1.84
C LEU A 28 -28.24 50.76 -0.91
N CYS A 29 -28.04 51.09 0.37
CA CYS A 29 -28.01 50.28 1.60
C CYS A 29 -27.55 48.81 1.62
N CYS A 30 -26.64 48.56 2.57
CA CYS A 30 -26.33 47.25 3.13
C CYS A 30 -27.57 46.53 3.70
N SER A 31 -27.64 45.22 3.48
CA SER A 31 -28.27 44.25 4.40
C SER A 31 -27.55 42.90 4.28
N ARG A 32 -27.28 42.25 5.41
CA ARG A 32 -26.56 40.96 5.50
C ARG A 32 -27.52 39.80 5.22
N ALA A 33 -27.02 38.77 4.54
CA ALA A 33 -27.31 37.38 4.87
C ALA A 33 -26.22 36.48 4.26
N ASP A 34 -25.59 35.65 5.09
CA ASP A 34 -24.58 34.68 4.66
C ASP A 34 -25.25 33.54 3.88
N GLY A 35 -24.87 33.38 2.61
CA GLY A 35 -25.36 32.33 1.71
C GLY A 35 -24.20 31.47 1.23
N TYR A 36 -24.13 30.24 1.75
CA TYR A 36 -23.12 29.25 1.44
C TYR A 36 -23.19 28.82 -0.04
N ALA A 37 -22.03 28.70 -0.69
CA ALA A 37 -21.93 28.14 -2.03
C ALA A 37 -21.60 26.64 -1.95
N GLU A 38 -22.58 25.78 -2.21
CA GLU A 38 -22.30 24.34 -2.41
C GLU A 38 -21.67 24.12 -3.78
N ALA A 39 -20.35 23.98 -3.80
CA ALA A 39 -19.63 23.48 -4.96
C ALA A 39 -19.79 21.95 -5.04
N SER A 40 -20.75 21.47 -5.83
CA SER A 40 -20.94 20.04 -6.09
C SER A 40 -19.80 19.49 -6.97
N ALA A 41 -18.67 19.15 -6.35
CA ALA A 41 -17.57 18.48 -7.01
C ALA A 41 -17.92 17.00 -7.24
N SER A 42 -18.23 16.62 -8.48
CA SER A 42 -18.41 15.22 -8.87
C SER A 42 -17.07 14.49 -8.96
N ALA A 43 -16.50 14.15 -7.80
CA ALA A 43 -15.34 13.28 -7.71
C ALA A 43 -15.77 11.82 -7.88
N ALA A 44 -15.67 11.29 -9.10
CA ALA A 44 -15.68 9.86 -9.36
C ALA A 44 -14.34 9.25 -8.87
N ALA A 45 -14.15 9.20 -7.55
CA ALA A 45 -13.01 8.54 -6.93
C ALA A 45 -13.28 7.03 -6.89
N SER A 46 -12.69 6.30 -7.85
CA SER A 46 -12.62 4.84 -7.76
C SER A 46 -11.79 4.48 -6.54
N GLY A 47 -12.43 3.84 -5.55
CA GLY A 47 -11.88 3.66 -4.22
C GLY A 47 -10.75 2.63 -4.17
N SER A 48 -9.50 3.08 -4.36
CA SER A 48 -8.34 2.41 -3.80
C SER A 48 -8.16 2.94 -2.38
N SER A 49 -8.64 2.17 -1.39
CA SER A 49 -8.63 2.55 0.02
C SER A 49 -7.23 2.41 0.63
N VAL A 50 -6.35 3.34 0.26
CA VAL A 50 -5.21 3.71 1.11
C VAL A 50 -5.80 4.58 2.22
N GLU A 51 -5.94 4.02 3.43
CA GLU A 51 -6.25 4.83 4.61
C GLU A 51 -5.19 5.91 4.76
N PRO A 52 -5.57 7.19 4.94
CA PRO A 52 -4.62 8.28 5.10
C PRO A 52 -4.03 8.25 6.51
N ASP A 53 -3.03 7.39 6.72
CA ASP A 53 -2.10 7.60 7.83
C ASP A 53 -1.41 8.97 7.65
N VAL A 54 -1.15 9.64 8.76
CA VAL A 54 -1.11 11.10 8.80
C VAL A 54 0.21 11.65 8.24
N GLY A 55 0.25 11.84 6.93
CA GLY A 55 1.08 12.83 6.26
C GLY A 55 2.48 12.39 5.79
N HIS A 56 2.87 11.12 5.94
CA HIS A 56 4.15 10.63 5.41
C HIS A 56 3.96 9.58 4.30
N PHE A 57 4.66 9.75 3.18
CA PHE A 57 4.72 8.75 2.13
C PHE A 57 5.65 7.62 2.54
N GLN A 58 5.12 6.40 2.62
CA GLN A 58 5.88 5.18 2.89
C GLN A 58 6.06 4.40 1.57
N PRO A 59 7.30 4.21 1.06
CA PRO A 59 7.52 3.45 -0.16
C PRO A 59 7.18 1.96 0.03
N MET A 60 6.35 1.43 -0.87
CA MET A 60 5.94 0.02 -0.85
C MET A 60 6.04 -0.61 -2.24
N VAL A 61 6.30 -1.91 -2.29
CA VAL A 61 6.26 -2.74 -3.50
C VAL A 61 5.30 -3.90 -3.31
N ALA A 62 4.61 -4.28 -4.37
CA ALA A 62 3.70 -5.42 -4.37
C ALA A 62 4.09 -6.40 -5.47
N LEU A 63 4.14 -7.68 -5.11
CA LEU A 63 4.50 -8.79 -5.99
C LEU A 63 3.39 -9.85 -5.89
N LEU A 64 3.06 -10.49 -7.01
CA LEU A 64 1.96 -11.47 -7.08
C LEU A 64 2.45 -12.75 -7.76
N CYS A 65 2.96 -13.68 -6.94
CA CYS A 65 3.49 -14.96 -7.39
C CYS A 65 2.36 -15.98 -7.62
N GLY A 66 2.64 -17.03 -8.41
CA GLY A 66 1.65 -18.07 -8.76
C GLY A 66 0.60 -17.65 -9.81
N HIS A 67 0.44 -16.35 -10.07
CA HIS A 67 -0.59 -15.81 -10.98
C HIS A 67 -0.06 -15.59 -12.42
N GLY A 68 0.92 -16.38 -12.83
CA GLY A 68 1.63 -16.21 -14.11
C GLY A 68 2.61 -15.03 -14.12
N ARG A 69 2.96 -14.56 -15.32
CA ARG A 69 3.94 -13.47 -15.53
C ARG A 69 3.28 -12.09 -15.44
N LEU A 70 2.95 -11.66 -14.23
CA LEU A 70 2.45 -10.32 -13.97
C LEU A 70 3.60 -9.36 -13.61
N SER A 71 3.50 -8.10 -14.04
CA SER A 71 4.38 -7.02 -13.59
C SER A 71 4.14 -6.75 -12.11
N ASN A 72 5.21 -6.60 -11.35
CA ASN A 72 5.18 -6.07 -9.98
C ASN A 72 4.64 -4.63 -10.00
N GLN A 73 4.04 -4.22 -8.89
CA GLN A 73 3.58 -2.84 -8.67
C GLN A 73 4.42 -2.15 -7.60
N TYR A 74 4.40 -0.81 -7.60
CA TYR A 74 4.97 0.03 -6.55
C TYR A 74 4.06 1.23 -6.27
N LEU A 75 4.11 1.75 -5.04
CA LEU A 75 3.35 2.93 -4.65
C LEU A 75 4.09 4.22 -5.07
N SER A 76 3.55 4.97 -6.02
CA SER A 76 4.11 6.27 -6.39
C SER A 76 3.94 7.30 -5.28
N GLU A 77 4.76 8.35 -5.28
CA GLU A 77 4.68 9.47 -4.31
C GLU A 77 3.32 10.20 -4.33
N SER A 78 2.53 10.02 -5.39
CA SER A 78 1.12 10.45 -5.49
C SER A 78 0.12 9.50 -4.82
N GLN A 79 0.58 8.58 -3.96
CA GLN A 79 -0.21 7.55 -3.28
C GLN A 79 -1.04 6.68 -4.25
N ARG A 80 -0.47 6.35 -5.41
CA ARG A 80 -1.12 5.55 -6.46
C ARG A 80 -0.26 4.32 -6.76
N TRP A 81 -0.87 3.15 -6.83
CA TRP A 81 -0.19 1.94 -7.30
C TRP A 81 0.07 2.02 -8.80
N VAL A 82 1.29 1.65 -9.21
CA VAL A 82 1.76 1.70 -10.58
C VAL A 82 2.50 0.40 -10.91
N SER A 83 2.10 -0.26 -11.99
CA SER A 83 2.79 -1.43 -12.55
C SER A 83 4.13 -1.04 -13.19
N ASP A 84 5.20 -1.77 -12.89
CA ASP A 84 6.52 -1.53 -13.49
C ASP A 84 6.50 -1.84 -15.00
N PRO A 85 6.91 -0.89 -15.87
CA PRO A 85 6.97 -1.11 -17.32
C PRO A 85 8.09 -2.06 -17.77
N ASP A 86 9.05 -2.42 -16.91
CA ASP A 86 10.12 -3.36 -17.20
C ASP A 86 9.58 -4.81 -17.30
N PRO A 87 9.70 -5.50 -18.45
CA PRO A 87 9.25 -6.89 -18.60
C PRO A 87 9.99 -7.91 -17.72
N LYS A 88 11.08 -7.50 -17.04
CA LYS A 88 11.81 -8.31 -16.06
C LYS A 88 11.32 -8.11 -14.62
N ALA A 89 10.54 -7.06 -14.34
CA ALA A 89 9.99 -6.79 -13.01
C ALA A 89 8.77 -7.68 -12.73
N ILE A 90 9.00 -8.99 -12.65
CA ILE A 90 8.00 -10.02 -12.32
C ILE A 90 8.18 -10.51 -10.88
N CYS A 91 7.21 -11.27 -10.37
CA CYS A 91 7.27 -11.72 -8.98
C CYS A 91 8.48 -12.62 -8.69
N THR A 92 9.06 -12.42 -7.51
CA THR A 92 10.08 -13.27 -6.90
C THR A 92 9.75 -13.47 -5.42
N ARG A 93 10.13 -14.61 -4.86
CA ARG A 93 10.01 -14.91 -3.41
C ARG A 93 11.31 -14.60 -2.64
N GLU A 94 12.40 -14.30 -3.34
CA GLU A 94 13.71 -14.07 -2.73
C GLU A 94 13.80 -12.66 -2.13
N LYS A 95 14.03 -12.58 -0.82
CA LYS A 95 14.01 -11.32 -0.05
C LYS A 95 15.09 -10.32 -0.52
N LEU A 96 16.26 -10.80 -0.93
CA LEU A 96 17.31 -9.96 -1.52
C LEU A 96 16.86 -9.31 -2.84
N SER A 97 16.31 -10.11 -3.76
CA SER A 97 15.74 -9.59 -5.02
C SER A 97 14.58 -8.61 -4.80
N ILE A 98 13.76 -8.78 -3.76
CA ILE A 98 12.71 -7.81 -3.38
C ILE A 98 13.32 -6.49 -2.87
N LEU A 99 14.37 -6.55 -2.06
CA LEU A 99 15.10 -5.36 -1.59
C LEU A 99 15.80 -4.61 -2.75
N GLU A 100 16.38 -5.34 -3.70
CA GLU A 100 16.92 -4.76 -4.93
C GLU A 100 15.82 -4.12 -5.80
N TYR A 101 14.65 -4.75 -5.89
CA TYR A 101 13.49 -4.18 -6.57
C TYR A 101 13.02 -2.87 -5.91
N CYS A 102 12.91 -2.81 -4.57
CA CYS A 102 12.65 -1.56 -3.86
C CYS A 102 13.67 -0.46 -4.22
N ARG A 103 14.97 -0.76 -4.23
CA ARG A 103 16.03 0.19 -4.60
C ARG A 103 15.92 0.66 -6.05
N LYS A 104 15.52 -0.23 -6.97
CA LYS A 104 15.29 0.07 -8.39
C LYS A 104 14.15 1.08 -8.58
N VAL A 105 13.00 0.88 -7.93
CA VAL A 105 11.83 1.76 -8.10
C VAL A 105 11.90 3.04 -7.24
N TYR A 106 12.69 3.03 -6.16
CA TYR A 106 12.92 4.19 -5.28
C TYR A 106 14.40 4.65 -5.25
N PRO A 107 15.02 4.99 -6.40
CA PRO A 107 16.48 5.22 -6.51
C PRO A 107 16.97 6.50 -5.82
N LYS A 108 16.08 7.32 -5.26
CA LYS A 108 16.39 8.55 -4.51
C LYS A 108 16.28 8.37 -2.99
N ARG A 109 15.95 7.16 -2.52
CA ARG A 109 15.68 6.82 -1.12
C ARG A 109 16.73 5.83 -0.61
N ASP A 110 17.16 6.00 0.64
CA ASP A 110 18.16 5.11 1.26
C ASP A 110 17.50 3.81 1.73
N ILE A 111 17.04 2.97 0.78
CA ILE A 111 16.38 1.71 1.12
C ILE A 111 17.41 0.70 1.62
N ARG A 112 17.35 0.36 2.90
CA ARG A 112 18.30 -0.56 3.55
C ARG A 112 17.75 -1.95 3.78
N ASN A 113 16.45 -2.08 4.04
CA ASN A 113 15.79 -3.36 4.27
C ASN A 113 14.34 -3.34 3.74
N ILE A 114 13.64 -4.46 3.87
CA ILE A 114 12.20 -4.60 3.60
C ILE A 114 11.50 -5.22 4.81
N VAL A 115 10.18 -5.06 4.88
CA VAL A 115 9.31 -5.83 5.79
C VAL A 115 7.97 -6.09 5.11
N GLU A 116 7.44 -7.30 5.21
CA GLU A 116 6.09 -7.62 4.71
C GLU A 116 5.01 -6.89 5.55
N SER A 117 3.91 -6.51 4.92
CA SER A 117 2.78 -5.90 5.62
C SER A 117 2.01 -6.90 6.49
N SER A 118 1.63 -6.49 7.70
CA SER A 118 0.68 -7.22 8.56
C SER A 118 -0.74 -7.29 8.00
N ARG A 119 -1.07 -6.50 6.97
CA ARG A 119 -2.42 -6.41 6.39
C ARG A 119 -2.41 -6.70 4.90
N TYR A 120 -3.50 -7.29 4.42
CA TYR A 120 -3.79 -7.40 3.00
C TYR A 120 -4.30 -6.06 2.45
N TYR A 121 -3.84 -5.73 1.25
CA TYR A 121 -4.29 -4.60 0.44
C TYR A 121 -4.91 -5.14 -0.84
N ARG A 122 -6.10 -4.65 -1.19
CA ARG A 122 -6.69 -4.91 -2.49
C ARG A 122 -6.05 -3.98 -3.52
N LEU A 123 -5.26 -4.56 -4.41
CA LEU A 123 -4.62 -3.84 -5.51
C LEU A 123 -5.28 -4.24 -6.82
N ASP A 124 -5.76 -3.24 -7.57
CA ASP A 124 -6.29 -3.40 -8.93
C ASP A 124 -5.15 -3.19 -9.97
N GLY A 125 -5.44 -3.38 -11.26
CA GLY A 125 -4.50 -3.02 -12.34
C GLY A 125 -3.30 -3.97 -12.51
N TRP A 126 -3.43 -5.24 -12.11
CA TRP A 126 -2.38 -6.23 -12.33
C TRP A 126 -2.23 -6.59 -13.81
N CYS A 127 -1.02 -6.39 -14.33
CA CYS A 127 -0.71 -6.38 -15.76
C CYS A 127 0.18 -7.54 -16.17
N LYS A 128 -0.01 -8.11 -17.36
CA LYS A 128 0.94 -9.06 -17.94
C LYS A 128 2.27 -8.36 -18.28
N ALA A 129 3.37 -8.93 -17.82
CA ALA A 129 4.70 -8.34 -17.98
C ALA A 129 5.08 -8.15 -19.46
N GLY A 130 5.57 -6.96 -19.79
CA GLY A 130 5.87 -6.55 -21.17
C GLY A 130 4.67 -6.10 -22.00
N GLN A 131 3.46 -6.11 -21.45
CA GLN A 131 2.29 -5.44 -22.04
C GLN A 131 2.01 -4.12 -21.31
N ARG A 132 1.62 -3.09 -22.07
CA ARG A 132 1.27 -1.78 -21.53
C ARG A 132 -0.23 -1.77 -21.23
N CYS A 133 -0.62 -1.83 -19.96
CA CYS A 133 -2.03 -1.71 -19.58
C CYS A 133 -2.57 -0.31 -19.84
N ALA A 134 -3.81 -0.26 -20.31
CA ALA A 134 -4.63 0.95 -20.21
C ALA A 134 -5.07 1.19 -18.75
N SER A 135 -5.48 2.43 -18.45
CA SER A 135 -6.06 2.73 -17.13
C SER A 135 -7.42 2.03 -17.00
N GLY A 136 -7.60 1.23 -15.94
CA GLY A 136 -8.78 0.38 -15.75
C GLY A 136 -8.67 -1.03 -16.36
N GLU A 137 -7.50 -1.39 -16.91
CA GLU A 137 -7.22 -2.73 -17.44
C GLU A 137 -6.31 -3.51 -16.48
N GLY A 138 -6.59 -4.81 -16.29
CA GLY A 138 -5.86 -5.69 -15.36
C GLY A 138 -6.77 -6.34 -14.32
N SER A 139 -6.29 -7.39 -13.65
CA SER A 139 -7.02 -8.05 -12.56
C SER A 139 -6.86 -7.32 -11.23
N ALA A 140 -7.69 -7.69 -10.25
CA ALA A 140 -7.63 -7.20 -8.88
C ALA A 140 -7.34 -8.35 -7.92
N HIS A 141 -6.39 -8.16 -6.99
CA HIS A 141 -5.96 -9.18 -6.04
C HIS A 141 -5.71 -8.58 -4.66
N TRP A 142 -6.02 -9.36 -3.63
CA TRP A 142 -5.57 -9.10 -2.26
C TRP A 142 -4.14 -9.62 -2.12
N VAL A 143 -3.22 -8.75 -1.68
CA VAL A 143 -1.81 -9.08 -1.46
C VAL A 143 -1.32 -8.44 -0.16
N LYS A 144 -0.26 -8.97 0.45
CA LYS A 144 0.54 -8.23 1.42
C LYS A 144 1.69 -7.54 0.68
N PRO A 145 1.74 -6.19 0.59
CA PRO A 145 2.89 -5.50 0.02
C PRO A 145 4.10 -5.58 0.96
N TYR A 146 5.30 -5.42 0.41
CA TYR A 146 6.51 -5.15 1.18
C TYR A 146 6.71 -3.64 1.32
N ARG A 147 6.92 -3.18 2.55
CA ARG A 147 7.45 -1.85 2.82
C ARG A 147 8.94 -1.83 2.56
N CYS A 148 9.40 -0.80 1.85
CA CYS A 148 10.81 -0.54 1.64
C CYS A 148 11.30 0.36 2.79
N LEU A 149 12.17 -0.14 3.66
CA LEU A 149 12.58 0.58 4.87
C LEU A 149 13.74 1.55 4.57
N GLU A 150 13.48 2.84 4.82
CA GLU A 150 14.42 3.94 4.61
C GLU A 150 15.33 4.19 5.83
N GLY A 151 16.63 4.30 5.59
CA GLY A 151 17.62 4.73 6.58
C GLY A 151 17.90 3.72 7.70
N ASP A 152 18.17 4.24 8.90
CA ASP A 152 18.36 3.42 10.10
C ASP A 152 17.02 2.87 10.60
N PHE A 153 17.01 1.60 11.03
CA PHE A 153 15.79 0.91 11.42
C PHE A 153 15.11 1.56 12.63
N GLN A 154 13.80 1.79 12.50
CA GLN A 154 12.89 2.20 13.56
C GLN A 154 11.69 1.24 13.52
N SER A 155 11.22 0.79 14.67
CA SER A 155 10.02 -0.05 14.74
C SER A 155 8.75 0.80 14.64
N ASP A 156 7.61 0.17 14.34
CA ASP A 156 6.35 0.88 14.16
C ASP A 156 5.71 1.23 15.51
N ALA A 157 5.25 2.47 15.66
CA ALA A 157 4.52 2.89 16.85
C ALA A 157 3.17 2.16 16.97
N LEU A 158 3.08 1.18 17.88
CA LEU A 158 1.85 0.45 18.15
C LEU A 158 0.89 1.25 19.05
N LEU A 159 -0.34 1.43 18.60
CA LEU A 159 -1.42 1.97 19.44
C LEU A 159 -1.89 0.92 20.46
N VAL A 160 -2.00 1.32 21.72
CA VAL A 160 -2.44 0.48 22.83
C VAL A 160 -3.80 0.99 23.34
N PRO A 161 -4.94 0.37 22.96
CA PRO A 161 -6.25 0.75 23.45
C PRO A 161 -6.42 0.48 24.96
N GLU A 162 -7.45 1.05 25.56
CA GLU A 162 -7.85 0.73 26.94
C GLU A 162 -8.05 -0.78 27.11
N HIS A 163 -7.69 -1.29 28.30
CA HIS A 163 -7.72 -2.71 28.68
C HIS A 163 -6.81 -3.65 27.87
N CYS A 164 -6.09 -3.16 26.86
CA CYS A 164 -5.04 -3.93 26.18
C CYS A 164 -3.68 -3.77 26.87
N LEU A 165 -2.79 -4.74 26.66
CA LEU A 165 -1.43 -4.77 27.18
C LEU A 165 -0.42 -4.71 26.03
N PHE A 166 0.58 -3.85 26.15
CA PHE A 166 1.76 -3.85 25.29
C PHE A 166 2.86 -4.71 25.89
N ASP A 167 3.56 -5.47 25.06
CA ASP A 167 4.71 -6.29 25.46
C ASP A 167 5.68 -6.49 24.28
N HIS A 168 6.88 -7.02 24.55
CA HIS A 168 7.86 -7.32 23.52
C HIS A 168 8.73 -8.53 23.88
N ILE A 169 9.23 -9.21 22.84
CA ILE A 169 10.18 -10.31 22.93
C ILE A 169 11.37 -9.93 22.07
N HIS A 170 12.58 -9.94 22.63
CA HIS A 170 13.82 -9.69 21.89
C HIS A 170 14.92 -10.66 22.34
N ASN A 171 15.62 -11.26 21.38
CA ASN A 171 16.77 -12.11 21.62
C ASN A 171 17.75 -11.99 20.43
N GLN A 172 18.91 -11.36 20.67
CA GLN A 172 19.93 -11.11 19.64
C GLN A 172 20.50 -12.38 19.00
N SER A 173 20.39 -13.53 19.66
CA SER A 173 20.84 -14.83 19.14
C SER A 173 19.77 -15.54 18.29
N VAL A 174 18.56 -14.99 18.20
CA VAL A 174 17.46 -15.51 17.39
C VAL A 174 17.22 -14.55 16.23
N CYS A 175 17.07 -15.10 15.03
CA CYS A 175 16.72 -14.33 13.85
C CYS A 175 15.60 -15.07 13.12
N GLN A 176 14.42 -14.45 13.05
CA GLN A 176 13.19 -15.07 12.56
C GLN A 176 12.48 -14.16 11.56
N SER A 177 11.68 -14.80 10.70
CA SER A 177 10.83 -14.14 9.71
C SER A 177 9.63 -13.44 10.33
N PHE A 178 8.99 -12.59 9.53
CA PHE A 178 7.79 -11.84 9.91
C PHE A 178 6.65 -12.74 10.45
N ASP A 179 6.35 -13.84 9.77
CA ASP A 179 5.24 -14.74 10.15
C ASP A 179 5.58 -15.61 11.37
N GLU A 180 6.85 -15.96 11.59
CA GLU A 180 7.29 -16.62 12.83
C GLU A 180 7.13 -15.69 14.04
N TRP A 181 7.50 -14.43 13.91
CA TRP A 181 7.29 -13.43 14.96
C TRP A 181 5.82 -13.12 15.20
N ASN A 182 4.99 -13.06 14.16
CA ASN A 182 3.52 -12.98 14.27
C ASN A 182 2.97 -14.15 15.09
N ARG A 183 3.37 -15.39 14.76
CA ARG A 183 2.97 -16.62 15.48
C ARG A 183 3.42 -16.58 16.95
N THR A 184 4.65 -16.15 17.22
CA THR A 184 5.20 -15.98 18.58
C THR A 184 4.42 -14.94 19.40
N ALA A 185 4.13 -13.76 18.83
CA ALA A 185 3.32 -12.73 19.48
C ALA A 185 1.90 -13.23 19.76
N ALA A 186 1.28 -13.92 18.80
CA ALA A 186 -0.05 -14.51 18.96
C ALA A 186 -0.09 -15.58 20.06
N GLN A 187 0.94 -16.44 20.15
CA GLN A 187 1.08 -17.42 21.22
C GLN A 187 1.26 -16.76 22.60
N SER A 188 2.05 -15.68 22.68
CA SER A 188 2.24 -14.92 23.93
C SER A 188 0.91 -14.33 24.45
N CYS A 189 0.09 -13.76 23.57
CA CYS A 189 -1.25 -13.27 23.96
C CYS A 189 -2.19 -14.40 24.37
N ARG A 190 -2.21 -15.54 23.64
CA ARG A 190 -3.03 -16.71 23.99
C ARG A 190 -2.70 -17.26 25.38
N GLY A 191 -1.42 -17.26 25.77
CA GLY A 191 -0.97 -17.65 27.12
C GLY A 191 -1.51 -16.78 28.25
N ARG A 192 -2.11 -15.62 27.94
CA ARG A 192 -2.76 -14.68 28.89
C ARG A 192 -4.29 -14.65 28.73
N ALA A 193 -4.87 -15.61 28.00
CA ALA A 193 -6.27 -15.61 27.58
C ALA A 193 -6.69 -14.36 26.78
N MET A 194 -5.75 -13.76 26.05
CA MET A 194 -5.95 -12.58 25.20
C MET A 194 -5.75 -12.90 23.72
N ARG A 195 -6.22 -12.02 22.83
CA ARG A 195 -5.96 -12.08 21.38
C ARG A 195 -4.89 -11.05 20.99
N LEU A 196 -4.05 -11.40 20.02
CA LEU A 196 -3.15 -10.44 19.37
C LEU A 196 -3.97 -9.41 18.59
N ARG A 197 -3.69 -8.13 18.81
CA ARG A 197 -4.34 -6.99 18.14
C ARG A 197 -3.48 -6.40 17.04
N SER A 198 -2.19 -6.23 17.31
CA SER A 198 -1.20 -5.66 16.41
C SER A 198 0.20 -6.04 16.88
N PHE A 199 1.16 -6.06 15.96
CA PHE A 199 2.57 -6.33 16.22
C PHE A 199 3.46 -5.58 15.25
N ALA A 200 4.72 -5.38 15.62
CA ALA A 200 5.78 -4.78 14.80
C ALA A 200 7.10 -5.52 15.03
N MET A 201 7.98 -5.51 14.03
CA MET A 201 9.29 -6.15 14.10
C MET A 201 10.29 -5.33 14.92
N LEU A 202 11.17 -6.02 15.65
CA LEU A 202 12.25 -5.42 16.42
C LEU A 202 13.62 -5.82 15.84
N LEU A 203 14.45 -4.82 15.56
CA LEU A 203 15.88 -4.90 15.24
C LEU A 203 16.24 -5.95 14.16
N PRO A 204 16.43 -5.55 12.89
CA PRO A 204 16.78 -6.47 11.82
C PRO A 204 18.15 -7.11 12.06
N CYS A 205 18.22 -8.42 11.88
CA CYS A 205 19.44 -9.24 11.91
C CYS A 205 19.82 -9.76 10.51
N GLY A 206 18.99 -9.48 9.50
CA GLY A 206 19.23 -9.73 8.09
C GLY A 206 18.17 -9.05 7.22
N VAL A 207 18.05 -9.47 5.96
CA VAL A 207 17.02 -8.93 5.04
C VAL A 207 15.70 -9.66 5.28
N ASP A 208 14.65 -8.90 5.64
CA ASP A 208 13.32 -9.40 6.05
C ASP A 208 13.32 -10.41 7.23
N ILE A 209 14.37 -10.38 8.07
CA ILE A 209 14.50 -11.21 9.27
C ILE A 209 14.98 -10.39 10.46
N PHE A 210 14.36 -10.64 11.62
CA PHE A 210 14.35 -9.75 12.77
C PHE A 210 14.68 -10.51 14.07
N SER A 211 15.20 -9.80 15.06
CA SER A 211 15.65 -10.38 16.34
C SER A 211 14.66 -10.16 17.49
N GLY A 212 13.44 -9.73 17.17
CA GLY A 212 12.35 -9.61 18.13
C GLY A 212 11.04 -9.15 17.50
N VAL A 213 10.03 -9.04 18.36
CA VAL A 213 8.69 -8.53 18.05
C VAL A 213 8.16 -7.73 19.24
N GLU A 214 7.52 -6.60 18.97
CA GLU A 214 6.68 -5.89 19.94
C GLU A 214 5.21 -6.05 19.52
N PHE A 215 4.29 -6.13 20.50
CA PHE A 215 2.91 -6.51 20.24
C PHE A 215 1.92 -6.02 21.30
N VAL A 216 0.66 -5.94 20.89
CA VAL A 216 -0.47 -5.56 21.75
C VAL A 216 -1.42 -6.74 21.87
N CYS A 217 -1.64 -7.19 23.11
CA CYS A 217 -2.65 -8.18 23.46
C CYS A 217 -3.91 -7.47 23.98
N CYS A 218 -5.08 -7.83 23.46
CA CYS A 218 -6.36 -7.29 23.94
C CYS A 218 -7.26 -8.42 24.47
N PRO A 219 -8.18 -8.13 25.41
CA PRO A 219 -9.21 -9.08 25.83
C PRO A 219 -10.03 -9.57 24.63
N PRO A 220 -10.56 -10.82 24.66
CA PRO A 220 -11.55 -11.27 23.68
C PRO A 220 -12.77 -10.35 23.67
N ALA A 221 -13.47 -10.22 22.52
CA ALA A 221 -14.63 -9.34 22.38
C ALA A 221 -15.77 -9.64 23.39
N THR A 222 -15.83 -10.87 23.91
CA THR A 222 -16.78 -11.32 24.93
C THR A 222 -16.42 -10.92 26.36
N ALA A 223 -15.20 -10.42 26.62
CA ALA A 223 -14.78 -9.97 27.95
C ALA A 223 -15.21 -8.52 28.25
N THR A 224 -15.28 -7.66 27.22
CA THR A 224 -15.64 -6.25 27.36
C THR A 224 -17.11 -5.97 27.70
N THR A 225 -17.96 -6.99 27.71
CA THR A 225 -19.38 -6.91 28.11
C THR A 225 -19.62 -7.28 29.57
N ALA A 226 -18.63 -7.85 30.28
CA ALA A 226 -18.80 -8.25 31.68
C ALA A 226 -18.90 -7.05 32.66
N ASP A 227 -18.26 -5.93 32.32
CA ASP A 227 -18.22 -4.71 33.15
C ASP A 227 -19.21 -3.61 32.68
N ARG A 228 -20.03 -3.90 31.66
CA ARG A 228 -21.08 -2.99 31.17
C ARG A 228 -22.46 -3.63 31.19
N GLU A 229 -23.12 -3.36 32.31
CA GLU A 229 -24.57 -3.25 32.47
C GLU A 229 -25.38 -4.55 32.64
N SER A 230 -25.95 -4.68 33.84
CA SER A 230 -27.08 -5.54 34.13
C SER A 230 -28.35 -4.99 33.47
N GLN A 231 -28.66 -5.42 32.24
CA GLN A 231 -29.99 -5.49 31.60
C GLN A 231 -29.83 -5.66 30.08
N GLY A 232 -30.82 -6.29 29.42
CA GLY A 232 -30.89 -6.32 27.95
C GLY A 232 -30.60 -7.69 27.32
N LYS A 233 -31.58 -8.60 27.42
CA LYS A 233 -31.69 -9.75 26.52
C LYS A 233 -32.03 -9.25 25.11
N ASP A 234 -31.16 -9.46 24.13
CA ASP A 234 -31.62 -9.86 22.79
C ASP A 234 -30.56 -10.61 21.97
N THR A 235 -31.01 -11.27 20.91
CA THR A 235 -30.30 -12.35 20.18
C THR A 235 -29.79 -11.98 18.78
N SER A 236 -28.93 -12.84 18.19
CA SER A 236 -28.43 -12.83 16.79
C SER A 236 -27.27 -11.85 16.53
N SER A 237 -26.23 -12.13 15.73
CA SER A 237 -25.79 -13.31 14.95
C SER A 237 -24.23 -13.31 14.98
N GLU A 238 -23.52 -14.44 15.14
CA GLU A 238 -23.15 -15.38 14.07
C GLU A 238 -22.60 -14.71 12.79
N ASP A 239 -21.29 -14.51 12.76
CA ASP A 239 -20.44 -14.36 11.56
C ASP A 239 -19.03 -14.86 11.96
N ASP A 240 -18.81 -16.17 11.80
CA ASP A 240 -17.55 -16.84 12.16
C ASP A 240 -16.66 -16.94 10.92
N TYR A 241 -15.49 -16.29 10.95
CA TYR A 241 -14.48 -16.39 9.90
C TYR A 241 -13.39 -17.37 10.37
N ASP A 242 -13.64 -18.64 10.08
CA ASP A 242 -12.65 -19.72 10.22
C ASP A 242 -11.65 -19.62 9.07
N ASP A 243 -10.35 -19.58 9.39
CA ASP A 243 -9.24 -19.38 8.46
C ASP A 243 -8.40 -20.66 8.46
N ASP A 244 -8.92 -21.69 7.77
CA ASP A 244 -8.35 -23.03 7.71
C ASP A 244 -7.14 -23.07 6.75
N TYR A 245 -5.94 -23.09 7.32
CA TYR A 245 -4.69 -23.27 6.59
C TYR A 245 -4.40 -24.76 6.42
N SER A 246 -4.83 -25.33 5.29
CA SER A 246 -4.32 -26.60 4.79
C SER A 246 -3.01 -26.38 4.03
N ASP A 247 -1.86 -26.60 4.69
CA ASP A 247 -0.59 -26.81 4.01
C ASP A 247 -0.61 -28.19 3.32
N GLU A 248 -0.50 -28.22 1.99
CA GLU A 248 -0.26 -29.44 1.21
C GLU A 248 1.25 -29.58 0.97
N ASP A 249 1.90 -30.50 1.69
CA ASP A 249 3.30 -30.88 1.50
C ASP A 249 3.42 -31.85 0.30
N ASP A 250 3.97 -31.39 -0.83
CA ASP A 250 4.35 -32.24 -1.97
C ASP A 250 5.77 -32.84 -1.74
N ASP A 251 5.82 -34.04 -1.12
CA ASP A 251 7.01 -34.89 -1.04
C ASP A 251 7.15 -35.77 -2.31
N ASP A 252 7.96 -35.35 -3.29
CA ASP A 252 8.36 -36.18 -4.45
C ASP A 252 9.79 -36.73 -4.30
N GLU A 253 9.90 -37.97 -3.78
CA GLU A 253 11.14 -38.75 -3.72
C GLU A 253 11.33 -39.62 -4.98
N ASP A 254 12.18 -39.22 -5.94
CA ASP A 254 12.69 -40.13 -7.00
C ASP A 254 14.11 -40.61 -6.70
N THR A 255 14.20 -41.81 -6.14
CA THR A 255 15.44 -42.56 -5.98
C THR A 255 15.75 -43.38 -7.25
N THR A 256 16.44 -42.78 -8.23
CA THR A 256 16.99 -43.51 -9.39
C THR A 256 18.50 -43.76 -9.25
N THR A 257 18.86 -44.98 -8.83
CA THR A 257 20.25 -45.45 -8.74
C THR A 257 20.81 -45.79 -10.11
N THR A 258 21.93 -45.18 -10.52
CA THR A 258 22.74 -45.65 -11.67
C THR A 258 24.20 -45.85 -11.25
N SER A 259 24.61 -47.12 -11.14
CA SER A 259 25.97 -47.51 -10.80
C SER A 259 26.93 -47.28 -11.97
N THR A 260 27.91 -46.39 -11.79
CA THR A 260 29.01 -46.21 -12.76
C THR A 260 30.05 -47.32 -12.56
N THR A 261 30.09 -48.27 -13.50
CA THR A 261 31.13 -49.31 -13.56
C THR A 261 32.48 -48.72 -13.97
N THR A 262 33.50 -48.89 -13.13
CA THR A 262 34.90 -48.58 -13.47
C THR A 262 35.52 -49.73 -14.24
N THR A 263 35.90 -49.49 -15.51
CA THR A 263 36.68 -50.45 -16.30
C THR A 263 38.15 -50.06 -16.32
N THR A 264 38.97 -50.76 -15.54
CA THR A 264 40.42 -50.79 -15.71
C THR A 264 40.77 -51.87 -16.74
N THR A 265 41.70 -51.59 -17.65
CA THR A 265 42.35 -52.63 -18.47
C THR A 265 43.82 -52.28 -18.66
N THR A 266 44.66 -53.29 -18.45
CA THR A 266 46.12 -53.33 -18.70
C THR A 266 46.53 -53.03 -20.12
#